data_AF-A0A521TCS2-F1
#
_entry.id   AF-A0A521TCS2-F1
#
_cell.length_a   1.000
_cell.length_b   1.000
_cell.length_c   1.000
_cell.angle_alpha   90.00
_cell.angle_beta   90.00
_cell.angle_gamma   90.00
#
_symmetry.space_group_name_H-M   'P 1'
#
loop_
_entity.id
_entity.type
_entity.pdbx_description
1 polymer ?
#
loop_
_entity_poly.entity_id
_entity_poly.type
_entity_poly.pdbx_seq_one_letter_code
_entity_poly.pdbx_strand_id
1 'polypeptide(L)'
;MDEITIEMIKMLKTRTDIAKEIGEIKKNIGKGVTDETREDNLRAKVITLCNELNFDESIATKFLNFLLNESIKVQSESKQTHLSIFLKAKTMEQEGKKIIHMEVGEPDFLPPQIVRKALEEVFDKGFLKYGQARGLTSFRESLAKYASKKFGANVSQDNIIVSPGARFSIFAAITTLLNPGDELIVIEPAWPAYKECALRAGIKVRTITTTLEERWEPTIEQIEKVINANTKMIVLNYPNNPTG
;
A
#
# COMPACT_ATOMS: atom_id res chain seq x y z
N MET A 1 -25.21 22.06 16.53
CA MET A 1 -24.57 21.04 15.67
C MET A 1 -23.68 21.72 14.65
N ASP A 2 -24.21 22.65 13.85
CA ASP A 2 -23.46 23.38 12.82
C ASP A 2 -22.24 24.13 13.35
N GLU A 3 -22.37 24.85 14.47
CA GLU A 3 -21.26 25.58 15.10
C GLU A 3 -20.09 24.64 15.48
N ILE A 4 -20.40 23.49 16.07
CA ILE A 4 -19.42 22.46 16.45
C ILE A 4 -18.74 21.92 15.18
N THR A 5 -19.51 21.60 14.14
CA THR A 5 -18.95 21.13 12.86
C THR A 5 -18.01 22.17 12.25
N ILE A 6 -18.38 23.45 12.27
CA ILE A 6 -17.52 24.54 11.78
C ILE A 6 -16.25 24.67 12.62
N GLU A 7 -16.36 24.53 13.95
CA GLU A 7 -15.21 24.55 14.85
C GLU A 7 -14.25 23.38 14.57
N MET A 8 -14.77 22.17 14.36
CA MET A 8 -13.95 21.01 13.98
C MET A 8 -13.15 21.27 12.69
N ILE A 9 -13.75 21.91 11.69
CA ILE A 9 -13.06 22.27 10.44
C ILE A 9 -11.95 23.32 10.71
N LYS A 10 -12.22 24.32 11.55
CA LYS A 10 -11.19 25.31 11.95
C LYS A 10 -10.03 24.65 12.68
N MET A 11 -10.32 23.78 13.65
CA MET A 11 -9.30 23.03 14.40
C MET A 11 -8.50 22.10 13.49
N LEU A 12 -9.14 21.44 12.54
CA LEU A 12 -8.47 20.60 11.55
C LEU A 12 -7.49 21.44 10.71
N LYS A 13 -7.90 22.62 10.23
CA LYS A 13 -7.03 23.54 9.49
C LYS A 13 -5.81 23.95 10.34
N THR A 14 -6.03 24.39 11.57
CA THR A 14 -4.93 24.74 12.49
C THR A 14 -3.98 23.57 12.73
N ARG A 15 -4.51 22.37 12.95
CA ARG A 15 -3.68 21.16 13.13
C ARG A 15 -2.85 20.83 11.89
N THR A 16 -3.44 20.99 10.70
CA THR A 16 -2.77 20.75 9.42
C THR A 16 -1.64 21.75 9.18
N ASP A 17 -1.86 23.03 9.50
CA ASP A 17 -0.83 24.07 9.40
C ASP A 17 0.37 23.75 10.32
N ILE A 18 0.10 23.38 11.58
CA ILE A 18 1.13 22.95 12.54
C ILE A 18 1.88 21.71 12.01
N ALA A 19 1.18 20.74 11.43
CA ALA A 19 1.80 19.55 10.87
C ALA A 19 2.76 19.89 9.71
N LYS A 20 2.42 20.90 8.90
CA LYS A 20 3.29 21.39 7.82
C LYS A 20 4.57 22.02 8.37
N GLU A 21 4.45 22.91 9.36
CA GLU A 21 5.61 23.54 10.03
C GLU A 21 6.53 22.48 10.66
N ILE A 22 5.96 21.50 11.35
CA ILE A 22 6.71 20.35 11.90
C ILE A 22 7.46 19.60 10.79
N GLY A 23 6.83 19.42 9.62
CA GLY A 23 7.45 18.79 8.45
C GLY A 23 8.69 19.52 7.96
N GLU A 24 8.62 20.84 7.86
CA GLU A 24 9.75 21.69 7.46
C GLU A 24 10.92 21.58 8.46
N ILE A 25 10.62 21.60 9.75
CA ILE A 25 11.62 21.41 10.82
C ILE A 25 12.25 20.01 10.71
N LYS A 26 11.44 18.95 10.60
CA LYS A 26 11.93 17.56 10.48
C LYS A 26 12.85 17.39 9.28
N LYS A 27 12.50 17.99 8.13
CA LYS A 27 13.32 17.98 6.91
C LYS A 27 14.69 18.60 7.15
N ASN A 28 14.75 19.73 7.86
CA ASN A 28 16.00 20.42 8.17
C ASN A 28 16.93 19.63 9.10
N ILE A 29 16.37 18.76 9.95
CA ILE A 29 17.13 17.91 10.88
C ILE A 29 17.27 16.46 10.43
N GLY A 30 16.85 16.13 9.20
CA GLY A 30 16.96 14.78 8.63
C GLY A 30 16.07 13.72 9.30
N LYS A 31 14.99 14.10 9.99
CA LYS A 31 14.06 13.14 10.61
C LYS A 31 12.96 12.70 9.64
N GLY A 32 12.51 11.45 9.82
CA GLY A 32 11.36 10.89 9.11
C GLY A 32 10.04 11.60 9.44
N VAL A 33 9.05 11.42 8.56
CA VAL A 33 7.72 12.02 8.72
C VAL A 33 6.93 11.37 9.86
N THR A 34 7.01 10.05 9.99
CA THR A 34 6.30 9.23 10.98
C THR A 34 7.12 9.00 12.24
N ASP A 35 6.45 8.89 13.39
CA ASP A 35 7.05 8.54 14.69
C ASP A 35 6.05 7.69 15.46
N GLU A 36 6.19 6.36 15.34
CA GLU A 36 5.25 5.39 15.91
C GLU A 36 5.13 5.52 17.43
N THR A 37 6.23 5.84 18.13
CA THR A 37 6.20 6.00 19.59
C THR A 37 5.37 7.22 19.97
N ARG A 38 5.53 8.34 19.26
CA ARG A 38 4.74 9.55 19.53
C ARG A 38 3.27 9.35 19.19
N GLU A 39 2.98 8.62 18.12
CA GLU A 39 1.63 8.29 17.65
C GLU A 39 0.91 7.35 18.61
N ASP A 40 1.58 6.31 19.12
CA ASP A 40 1.03 5.40 20.14
C ASP A 40 0.75 6.14 21.46
N ASN A 41 1.64 7.04 21.87
CA ASN A 41 1.40 7.91 23.04
C ASN A 41 0.18 8.82 22.85
N LEU A 42 -0.08 9.31 21.63
CA LEU A 42 -1.27 10.09 21.34
C LEU A 42 -2.52 9.21 21.34
N ARG A 43 -2.44 8.00 20.77
CA ARG A 43 -3.52 7.02 20.76
C ARG A 43 -3.95 6.66 22.19
N ALA A 44 -3.00 6.40 23.09
CA ALA A 44 -3.29 6.13 24.50
C ALA A 44 -4.07 7.28 25.15
N LYS A 45 -3.66 8.54 24.93
CA LYS A 45 -4.38 9.73 25.44
C LYS A 45 -5.79 9.84 24.87
N VAL A 46 -5.97 9.55 23.58
CA VAL A 46 -7.30 9.56 22.94
C VAL A 46 -8.20 8.48 23.55
N ILE A 47 -7.68 7.26 23.77
CA ILE A 47 -8.42 6.17 24.41
C ILE A 47 -8.83 6.54 25.84
N THR A 48 -7.92 7.10 26.64
CA THR A 48 -8.25 7.57 28.00
C THR A 48 -9.37 8.61 27.98
N LEU A 49 -9.28 9.60 27.09
CA LEU A 49 -10.32 10.62 26.93
C LEU A 49 -11.67 10.03 26.49
N CYS A 50 -11.67 9.03 25.61
CA CYS A 50 -12.91 8.37 25.19
C CYS A 50 -13.62 7.69 26.36
N ASN A 51 -12.86 7.03 27.23
CA ASN A 51 -13.40 6.40 28.44
C ASN A 51 -14.00 7.44 29.40
N GLU A 52 -13.33 8.58 29.61
CA GLU A 52 -13.84 9.68 30.44
C GLU A 52 -15.13 10.29 29.87
N LEU A 53 -15.24 10.37 28.55
CA LEU A 53 -16.39 10.94 27.85
C LEU A 53 -17.51 9.93 27.55
N ASN A 54 -17.33 8.65 27.88
CA ASN A 54 -18.19 7.54 27.46
C ASN A 54 -18.46 7.55 25.94
N PHE A 55 -17.39 7.75 25.16
CA PHE A 55 -17.41 7.83 23.70
C PHE A 55 -16.82 6.57 23.06
N ASP A 56 -17.32 6.19 21.89
CA ASP A 56 -16.88 5.00 21.17
C ASP A 56 -15.40 5.10 20.74
N GLU A 57 -14.56 4.23 21.30
CA GLU A 57 -13.12 4.19 21.03
C GLU A 57 -12.80 3.89 19.55
N SER A 58 -13.64 3.09 18.87
CA SER A 58 -13.43 2.76 17.45
C SER A 58 -13.59 4.00 16.58
N ILE A 59 -14.61 4.82 16.84
CA ILE A 59 -14.84 6.07 16.11
C ILE A 59 -13.67 7.03 16.35
N ALA A 60 -13.27 7.21 17.61
CA ALA A 60 -12.19 8.13 17.95
C ALA A 60 -10.84 7.71 17.37
N THR A 61 -10.52 6.42 17.41
CA THR A 61 -9.25 5.90 16.88
C THR A 61 -9.20 5.94 15.35
N LYS A 62 -10.33 5.73 14.67
CA LYS A 62 -10.44 5.95 13.21
C LYS A 62 -10.26 7.42 12.85
N PHE A 63 -10.88 8.33 13.59
CA PHE A 63 -10.69 9.77 13.39
C PHE A 63 -9.23 10.18 13.64
N LEU A 64 -8.60 9.67 14.70
CA LEU A 64 -7.17 9.87 14.94
C LEU A 64 -6.32 9.38 13.76
N ASN A 65 -6.60 8.19 13.21
CA ASN A 65 -5.87 7.64 12.07
C ASN A 65 -6.04 8.50 10.81
N PHE A 66 -7.24 9.05 10.56
CA PHE A 66 -7.45 10.06 9.53
C PHE A 66 -6.54 11.29 9.74
N LEU A 67 -6.51 11.84 10.96
CA LEU A 67 -5.68 13.00 11.31
C LEU A 67 -4.17 12.72 11.11
N LEU A 68 -3.71 11.52 11.46
CA LEU A 68 -2.32 11.10 11.26
C LEU A 68 -1.97 10.97 9.76
N ASN A 69 -2.87 10.41 8.96
CA ASN A 69 -2.69 10.29 7.52
C ASN A 69 -2.61 11.65 6.82
N GLU A 70 -3.48 12.60 7.18
CA GLU A 70 -3.40 13.97 6.65
C GLU A 70 -2.10 14.65 7.08
N SER A 71 -1.63 14.43 8.32
CA SER A 71 -0.31 14.91 8.75
C SER A 71 0.83 14.35 7.90
N ILE A 72 0.82 13.05 7.57
CA ILE A 72 1.84 12.44 6.72
C ILE A 72 1.83 13.06 5.33
N LYS A 73 0.63 13.22 4.76
CA LYS A 73 0.43 13.75 3.40
C LYS A 73 1.00 15.17 3.25
N VAL A 74 0.67 16.09 4.16
CA VAL A 74 1.15 17.49 4.08
C VAL A 74 2.65 17.63 4.34
N GLN A 75 3.26 16.69 5.04
CA GLN A 75 4.71 16.65 5.28
C GLN A 75 5.49 15.98 4.15
N SER A 76 4.82 15.29 3.21
CA SER A 76 5.45 14.43 2.21
C SER A 76 5.66 15.09 0.83
N GLU A 77 5.51 16.40 0.70
CA GLU A 77 5.69 17.09 -0.59
C GLU A 77 7.13 16.97 -1.14
N SER A 78 7.23 16.61 -2.43
CA SER A 78 8.44 16.60 -3.29
C SER A 78 9.51 15.51 -3.04
N LYS A 79 9.14 14.22 -3.06
CA LYS A 79 10.14 13.16 -3.23
C LYS A 79 10.41 12.88 -4.71
N GLN A 80 11.68 12.84 -5.10
CA GLN A 80 12.10 12.15 -6.32
C GLN A 80 11.67 10.67 -6.20
N THR A 81 10.95 10.18 -7.21
CA THR A 81 10.53 8.79 -7.31
C THR A 81 11.35 8.07 -8.38
N HIS A 82 11.33 6.73 -8.37
CA HIS A 82 11.90 5.93 -9.47
C HIS A 82 11.38 6.40 -10.84
N LEU A 83 10.10 6.76 -10.93
CA LEU A 83 9.50 7.28 -12.16
C LEU A 83 10.10 8.63 -12.59
N SER A 84 10.39 9.52 -11.64
CA SER A 84 11.06 10.80 -11.96
C SER A 84 12.47 10.59 -12.51
N ILE A 85 13.19 9.58 -12.01
CA ILE A 85 14.51 9.18 -12.52
C ILE A 85 14.37 8.57 -13.91
N PHE A 86 13.43 7.66 -14.10
CA PHE A 86 13.14 7.03 -15.39
C PHE A 86 12.78 8.06 -16.48
N LEU A 87 11.91 9.02 -16.18
CA LEU A 87 11.54 10.08 -17.12
C LEU A 87 12.73 10.97 -17.48
N LYS A 88 13.56 11.31 -16.50
CA LYS A 88 14.80 12.06 -16.75
C LYS A 88 15.78 11.27 -17.62
N ALA A 89 15.93 9.97 -17.36
CA ALA A 89 16.73 9.07 -18.20
C ALA A 89 16.22 9.07 -19.64
N LYS A 90 14.91 8.95 -19.86
CA LYS A 90 14.28 9.01 -21.20
C LYS A 90 14.54 10.35 -21.91
N THR A 91 14.46 11.47 -21.19
CA THR A 91 14.83 12.78 -21.76
C THR A 91 16.30 12.83 -22.19
N MET A 92 17.19 12.29 -21.37
CA MET A 92 18.62 12.25 -21.72
C MET A 92 18.91 11.35 -22.93
N GLU A 93 18.18 10.23 -23.08
CA GLU A 93 18.26 9.39 -24.28
C GLU A 93 17.81 10.15 -25.54
N GLN A 94 16.73 10.94 -25.44
CA GLN A 94 16.26 11.79 -26.55
C GLN A 94 17.27 12.87 -26.95
N GLU A 95 18.12 13.31 -26.01
CA GLU A 95 19.25 14.21 -26.26
C GLU A 95 20.48 13.48 -26.86
N GLY A 96 20.37 12.19 -27.18
CA GLY A 96 21.44 11.39 -27.76
C GLY A 96 22.43 10.82 -26.75
N LYS A 97 22.14 10.90 -25.44
CA LYS A 97 23.00 10.31 -24.41
C LYS A 97 22.73 8.81 -24.31
N LYS A 98 23.80 8.03 -24.14
CA LYS A 98 23.70 6.61 -23.84
C LYS A 98 23.40 6.42 -22.35
N ILE A 99 22.25 5.84 -22.04
CA ILE A 99 21.81 5.55 -20.67
C ILE A 99 21.80 4.04 -20.44
N ILE A 100 22.19 3.62 -19.23
CA ILE A 100 22.07 2.24 -18.75
C ILE A 100 21.02 2.25 -17.66
N HIS A 101 19.90 1.55 -17.88
CA HIS A 101 18.80 1.47 -16.93
C HIS A 101 19.07 0.39 -15.88
N MET A 102 18.93 0.75 -14.60
CA MET A 102 19.07 -0.15 -13.44
C MET A 102 17.97 0.11 -12.39
N GLU A 103 16.98 0.94 -12.71
CA GLU A 103 15.95 1.44 -11.81
C GLU A 103 14.56 0.84 -12.05
N VAL A 104 14.37 0.09 -13.15
CA VAL A 104 13.09 -0.49 -13.56
C VAL A 104 13.10 -2.00 -13.34
N GLY A 105 12.06 -2.52 -12.69
CA GLY A 105 11.92 -3.95 -12.36
C GLY A 105 11.16 -4.76 -13.40
N GLU A 106 11.16 -4.36 -14.68
CA GLU A 106 10.52 -5.13 -15.76
C GLU A 106 11.53 -6.07 -16.45
N PRO A 107 11.12 -7.28 -16.85
CA PRO A 107 12.01 -8.19 -17.56
C PRO A 107 12.47 -7.64 -18.91
N ASP A 108 13.69 -8.00 -19.32
CA ASP A 108 14.30 -7.64 -20.61
C ASP A 108 13.97 -8.62 -21.75
N PHE A 109 13.16 -9.64 -21.48
CA PHE A 109 12.71 -10.64 -22.45
C PHE A 109 11.24 -10.47 -22.83
N LEU A 110 10.90 -10.89 -24.05
CA LEU A 110 9.54 -10.90 -24.55
C LEU A 110 8.71 -12.06 -23.98
N PRO A 111 7.37 -11.94 -23.91
CA PRO A 111 6.51 -13.06 -23.59
C PRO A 111 6.75 -14.28 -24.50
N PRO A 112 6.63 -15.52 -24.00
CA PRO A 112 6.84 -16.73 -24.81
C PRO A 112 5.93 -16.81 -26.04
N GLN A 113 6.40 -17.44 -27.13
CA GLN A 113 5.68 -17.51 -28.41
C GLN A 113 4.25 -18.09 -28.30
N ILE A 114 4.00 -18.97 -27.32
CA ILE A 114 2.65 -19.51 -27.05
C ILE A 114 1.65 -18.42 -26.65
N VAL A 115 2.10 -17.39 -25.92
CA VAL A 115 1.27 -16.24 -25.53
C VAL A 115 0.91 -15.43 -26.77
N ARG A 116 1.88 -15.18 -27.66
CA ARG A 116 1.65 -14.50 -28.93
C ARG A 116 0.61 -15.22 -29.78
N LYS A 117 0.76 -16.54 -29.98
CA LYS A 117 -0.21 -17.34 -30.75
C LYS A 117 -1.61 -17.27 -30.15
N ALA A 118 -1.73 -17.37 -28.82
CA ALA A 118 -3.02 -17.27 -28.13
C ALA A 118 -3.67 -15.89 -28.32
N LEU A 119 -2.88 -14.81 -28.34
CA LEU A 119 -3.38 -13.45 -28.61
C LEU A 119 -3.83 -13.27 -30.06
N GLU A 120 -3.14 -13.87 -31.03
CA GLU A 120 -3.51 -13.85 -32.46
C GLU A 120 -4.89 -14.50 -32.69
N GLU A 121 -5.21 -15.57 -31.95
CA GLU A 121 -6.50 -16.29 -32.07
C GLU A 121 -7.70 -15.57 -31.41
N VAL A 122 -7.49 -14.48 -30.66
CA VAL A 122 -8.56 -13.79 -29.89
C VAL A 122 -9.66 -13.25 -30.80
N PHE A 123 -9.29 -12.67 -31.94
CA PHE A 123 -10.24 -12.11 -32.91
C PHE A 123 -11.08 -13.21 -33.54
N ASP A 124 -10.43 -14.25 -34.07
CA ASP A 124 -11.09 -15.35 -34.76
C ASP A 124 -12.04 -16.13 -33.83
N LYS A 125 -11.68 -16.26 -32.55
CA LYS A 125 -12.51 -16.93 -31.53
C LYS A 125 -13.56 -16.02 -30.89
N GLY A 126 -13.58 -14.72 -31.22
CA GLY A 126 -14.61 -13.78 -30.77
C GLY A 126 -14.53 -13.40 -29.29
N PHE A 127 -13.35 -13.47 -28.64
CA PHE A 127 -13.15 -13.10 -27.23
C PHE A 127 -13.08 -11.58 -27.00
N LEU A 128 -14.00 -10.81 -27.59
CA LEU A 128 -13.98 -9.33 -27.61
C LEU A 128 -15.12 -8.69 -26.80
N LYS A 129 -16.03 -9.51 -26.27
CA LYS A 129 -17.25 -9.06 -25.57
C LYS A 129 -17.10 -9.17 -24.06
N TYR A 130 -18.05 -8.57 -23.34
CA TYR A 130 -18.12 -8.70 -21.89
C TYR A 130 -18.12 -10.17 -21.45
N GLY A 131 -17.32 -10.46 -20.43
CA GLY A 131 -17.31 -11.73 -19.72
C GLY A 131 -17.81 -11.56 -18.28
N GLN A 132 -17.63 -12.60 -17.47
CA GLN A 132 -17.90 -12.52 -16.05
C GLN A 132 -16.94 -11.54 -15.37
N ALA A 133 -17.44 -10.77 -14.39
CA ALA A 133 -16.64 -9.80 -13.65
C ALA A 133 -15.43 -10.42 -12.93
N ARG A 134 -15.52 -11.71 -12.54
CA ARG A 134 -14.41 -12.44 -11.92
C ARG A 134 -13.35 -12.92 -12.91
N GLY A 135 -13.61 -12.82 -14.22
CA GLY A 135 -12.80 -13.40 -15.29
C GLY A 135 -13.41 -14.69 -15.86
N LEU A 136 -12.89 -15.11 -17.03
CA LEU A 136 -13.34 -16.30 -17.75
C LEU A 136 -13.27 -17.56 -16.87
N THR A 137 -14.38 -18.29 -16.76
CA THR A 137 -14.52 -19.52 -15.95
C THR A 137 -13.41 -20.53 -16.23
N SER A 138 -13.18 -20.86 -17.50
CA SER A 138 -12.14 -21.83 -17.91
C SER A 138 -10.73 -21.40 -17.52
N PHE A 139 -10.46 -20.09 -17.52
CA PHE A 139 -9.18 -19.55 -17.06
C PHE A 139 -9.06 -19.66 -15.55
N ARG A 140 -10.10 -19.31 -14.79
CA ARG A 140 -10.13 -19.44 -13.32
C ARG A 140 -9.96 -20.90 -12.87
N GLU A 141 -10.61 -21.85 -13.54
CA GLU A 141 -10.46 -23.29 -13.29
C GLU A 141 -9.02 -23.76 -13.54
N SER A 142 -8.41 -23.30 -14.64
CA SER A 142 -7.02 -23.61 -14.98
C SER A 142 -6.04 -23.05 -13.94
N LEU A 143 -6.25 -21.81 -13.49
CA LEU A 143 -5.47 -21.18 -12.42
C LEU A 143 -5.63 -21.92 -11.09
N ALA A 144 -6.85 -22.29 -10.72
CA ALA A 144 -7.14 -23.03 -9.50
C ALA A 144 -6.42 -24.40 -9.47
N LYS A 145 -6.46 -25.13 -10.59
CA LYS A 145 -5.71 -26.39 -10.76
C LYS A 145 -4.20 -26.18 -10.67
N TYR A 146 -3.67 -25.14 -11.32
CA TYR A 146 -2.25 -24.80 -11.26
C TYR A 146 -1.81 -24.46 -9.83
N ALA A 147 -2.55 -23.58 -9.16
CA ALA A 147 -2.26 -23.15 -7.80
C ALA A 147 -2.32 -24.34 -6.82
N SER A 148 -3.35 -25.17 -6.92
CA SER A 148 -3.50 -26.36 -6.06
C SER A 148 -2.32 -27.32 -6.22
N LYS A 149 -1.91 -27.59 -7.47
CA LYS A 149 -0.75 -28.45 -7.76
C LYS A 149 0.58 -27.84 -7.29
N LYS A 150 0.79 -26.53 -7.55
CA LYS A 150 2.06 -25.86 -7.29
C LYS A 150 2.31 -25.62 -5.80
N PHE A 151 1.25 -25.26 -5.07
CA PHE A 151 1.36 -24.83 -3.67
C PHE A 151 0.80 -25.85 -2.68
N GLY A 152 0.29 -27.01 -3.15
CA GLY A 152 -0.29 -28.04 -2.28
C GLY A 152 -1.55 -27.59 -1.55
N ALA A 153 -2.30 -26.63 -2.11
CA ALA A 153 -3.51 -26.06 -1.52
C ALA A 153 -4.79 -26.60 -2.18
N ASN A 154 -5.94 -26.48 -1.52
CA ASN A 154 -7.24 -26.79 -2.11
C ASN A 154 -7.89 -25.50 -2.66
N VAL A 155 -7.52 -25.12 -3.88
CA VAL A 155 -8.03 -23.90 -4.54
C VAL A 155 -9.08 -24.29 -5.56
N SER A 156 -10.26 -23.68 -5.47
CA SER A 156 -11.33 -23.78 -6.47
C SER A 156 -11.39 -22.51 -7.33
N GLN A 157 -12.13 -22.56 -8.44
CA GLN A 157 -12.35 -21.38 -9.29
C GLN A 157 -13.06 -20.21 -8.56
N ASP A 158 -13.81 -20.52 -7.49
CA ASP A 158 -14.51 -19.51 -6.68
C ASP A 158 -13.56 -18.74 -5.76
N ASN A 159 -12.35 -19.26 -5.54
CA ASN A 159 -11.27 -18.57 -4.83
C ASN A 159 -10.43 -17.66 -5.75
N ILE A 160 -10.71 -17.64 -7.06
CA ILE A 160 -9.91 -16.89 -8.05
C ILE A 160 -10.70 -15.73 -8.62
N ILE A 161 -10.08 -14.55 -8.62
CA ILE A 161 -10.50 -13.38 -9.38
C ILE A 161 -9.36 -12.93 -10.30
N VAL A 162 -9.67 -12.68 -11.57
CA VAL A 162 -8.71 -12.17 -12.56
C VAL A 162 -8.79 -10.65 -12.60
N SER A 163 -7.64 -10.00 -12.52
CA SER A 163 -7.51 -8.54 -12.44
C SER A 163 -6.48 -8.01 -13.44
N PRO A 164 -6.51 -6.71 -13.75
CA PRO A 164 -5.46 -6.05 -14.54
C PRO A 164 -4.18 -5.88 -13.70
N GLY A 165 -3.43 -6.97 -13.55
CA GLY A 165 -2.14 -7.00 -12.87
C GLY A 165 -2.22 -7.00 -11.34
N ALA A 166 -1.08 -7.33 -10.70
CA ALA A 166 -1.00 -7.52 -9.25
C ALA A 166 -1.29 -6.24 -8.45
N ARG A 167 -0.92 -5.06 -8.97
CA ARG A 167 -1.19 -3.76 -8.32
C ARG A 167 -2.69 -3.56 -8.07
N PHE A 168 -3.52 -3.89 -9.06
CA PHE A 168 -4.97 -3.79 -8.91
C PHE A 168 -5.51 -4.84 -7.94
N SER A 169 -5.00 -6.08 -7.97
CA SER A 169 -5.38 -7.10 -6.98
C SER A 169 -5.13 -6.64 -5.54
N ILE A 170 -3.97 -6.05 -5.29
CA ILE A 170 -3.59 -5.53 -3.97
C ILE A 170 -4.50 -4.37 -3.58
N PHE A 171 -4.73 -3.43 -4.49
CA PHE A 171 -5.67 -2.33 -4.26
C PHE A 171 -7.08 -2.83 -3.93
N ALA A 172 -7.59 -3.81 -4.67
CA ALA A 172 -8.90 -4.39 -4.46
C ALA A 172 -8.97 -5.13 -3.12
N ALA A 173 -7.94 -5.89 -2.75
CA ALA A 173 -7.88 -6.58 -1.45
C ALA A 173 -7.91 -5.57 -0.29
N ILE A 174 -7.09 -4.52 -0.36
CA ILE A 174 -7.05 -3.47 0.67
C ILE A 174 -8.41 -2.76 0.79
N THR A 175 -8.97 -2.30 -0.33
CA THR A 175 -10.23 -1.52 -0.31
C THR A 175 -11.47 -2.36 0.00
N THR A 176 -11.40 -3.67 -0.19
CA THR A 176 -12.51 -4.59 0.15
C THR A 176 -12.48 -5.02 1.61
N LEU A 177 -11.28 -5.25 2.16
CA LEU A 177 -11.11 -5.87 3.48
C LEU A 177 -10.91 -4.86 4.61
N LEU A 178 -10.53 -3.62 4.30
CA LEU A 178 -10.24 -2.59 5.29
C LEU A 178 -11.15 -1.37 5.09
N ASN A 179 -11.46 -0.71 6.20
CA ASN A 179 -12.19 0.55 6.26
C ASN A 179 -11.24 1.71 6.61
N PRO A 180 -11.57 2.95 6.23
CA PRO A 180 -10.82 4.12 6.67
C PRO A 180 -10.59 4.12 8.18
N GLY A 181 -9.32 4.28 8.57
CA GLY A 181 -8.88 4.20 9.96
C GLY A 181 -8.48 2.81 10.46
N ASP A 182 -8.70 1.73 9.71
CA ASP A 182 -8.04 0.44 9.98
C ASP A 182 -6.53 0.55 9.73
N GLU A 183 -5.76 -0.41 10.26
CA GLU A 183 -4.30 -0.47 10.13
C GLU A 183 -3.83 -1.64 9.28
N LEU A 184 -2.85 -1.33 8.42
CA LEU A 184 -2.12 -2.28 7.58
C LEU A 184 -0.63 -2.24 7.92
N ILE A 185 -0.05 -3.41 8.20
CA ILE A 185 1.38 -3.55 8.47
C ILE A 185 2.14 -3.82 7.16
N VAL A 186 3.20 -3.05 6.93
CA VAL A 186 4.19 -3.26 5.86
C VAL A 186 5.56 -3.51 6.48
N ILE A 187 6.25 -4.56 6.03
CA ILE A 187 7.63 -4.84 6.40
C ILE A 187 8.54 -4.18 5.37
N GLU A 188 9.30 -3.15 5.77
CA GLU A 188 10.21 -2.40 4.91
C GLU A 188 11.64 -2.96 4.99
N PRO A 189 12.42 -2.95 3.89
CA PRO A 189 12.11 -2.35 2.57
C PRO A 189 11.07 -3.14 1.76
N ALA A 190 10.10 -2.42 1.17
CA ALA A 190 8.98 -3.01 0.43
C ALA A 190 8.69 -2.29 -0.88
N TRP A 191 7.97 -2.98 -1.77
CA TRP A 191 7.38 -2.37 -2.95
C TRP A 191 6.43 -1.21 -2.57
N PRO A 192 6.64 0.02 -3.08
CA PRO A 192 5.91 1.21 -2.61
C PRO A 192 4.39 1.15 -2.75
N ALA A 193 3.89 0.35 -3.70
CA ALA A 193 2.46 0.32 -4.01
C ALA A 193 1.60 -0.19 -2.84
N TYR A 194 2.12 -1.02 -1.94
CA TYR A 194 1.37 -1.46 -0.75
C TYR A 194 0.95 -0.26 0.10
N LYS A 195 1.92 0.60 0.44
CA LYS A 195 1.72 1.81 1.22
C LYS A 195 0.86 2.83 0.46
N GLU A 196 1.12 3.03 -0.83
CA GLU A 196 0.35 3.98 -1.65
C GLU A 196 -1.13 3.58 -1.76
N CYS A 197 -1.44 2.31 -1.98
CA CYS A 197 -2.81 1.80 -2.04
C CYS A 197 -3.52 1.95 -0.69
N ALA A 198 -2.85 1.61 0.42
CA ALA A 198 -3.39 1.76 1.77
C ALA A 198 -3.71 3.22 2.11
N LEU A 199 -2.74 4.13 1.93
CA LEU A 199 -2.94 5.55 2.24
C LEU A 199 -4.07 6.17 1.40
N ARG A 200 -4.17 5.82 0.11
CA ARG A 200 -5.27 6.29 -0.76
C ARG A 200 -6.65 5.76 -0.36
N ALA A 201 -6.70 4.62 0.32
CA ALA A 201 -7.92 4.04 0.88
C ALA A 201 -8.24 4.56 2.30
N GLY A 202 -7.48 5.53 2.82
CA GLY A 202 -7.67 6.04 4.18
C GLY A 202 -7.19 5.10 5.29
N ILE A 203 -6.39 4.09 4.93
CA ILE A 203 -5.83 3.11 5.86
C ILE A 203 -4.55 3.67 6.47
N LYS A 204 -4.36 3.44 7.77
CA LYS A 204 -3.12 3.80 8.47
C LYS A 204 -2.08 2.71 8.23
N VAL A 205 -0.92 3.09 7.71
CA VAL A 205 0.21 2.17 7.52
C VAL A 205 1.10 2.18 8.76
N ARG A 206 1.37 0.98 9.28
CA ARG A 206 2.35 0.71 10.32
C ARG A 206 3.54 0.01 9.68
N THR A 207 4.75 0.49 9.93
CA THR A 207 5.96 -0.06 9.30
C THR A 207 6.78 -0.88 10.31
N ILE A 208 7.23 -2.07 9.89
CA ILE A 208 8.32 -2.81 10.54
C ILE A 208 9.56 -2.60 9.68
N THR A 209 10.56 -1.89 10.19
CA THR A 209 11.82 -1.68 9.47
C THR A 209 12.77 -2.83 9.77
N THR A 210 13.23 -3.49 8.71
CA THR A 210 14.25 -4.54 8.78
C THR A 210 15.59 -4.02 8.25
N THR A 211 16.67 -4.73 8.58
CA THR A 211 18.04 -4.33 8.27
C THR A 211 18.75 -5.38 7.40
N LEU A 212 19.85 -4.99 6.75
CA LEU A 212 20.68 -5.92 5.96
C LEU A 212 21.30 -7.00 6.87
N GLU A 213 21.73 -6.62 8.07
CA GLU A 213 22.34 -7.49 9.07
C GLU A 213 21.38 -8.60 9.50
N GLU A 214 20.08 -8.28 9.58
CA GLU A 214 18.97 -9.21 9.85
C GLU A 214 18.43 -9.87 8.57
N ARG A 215 19.11 -9.70 7.43
CA ARG A 215 18.72 -10.26 6.12
C ARG A 215 17.32 -9.83 5.66
N TRP A 216 16.88 -8.66 6.11
CA TRP A 216 15.56 -8.10 5.85
C TRP A 216 14.39 -8.98 6.33
N GLU A 217 14.65 -9.87 7.30
CA GLU A 217 13.63 -10.73 7.89
C GLU A 217 13.11 -10.13 9.20
N PRO A 218 11.80 -9.89 9.34
CA PRO A 218 11.23 -9.45 10.60
C PRO A 218 11.16 -10.62 11.58
N THR A 219 11.42 -10.37 12.86
CA THR A 219 11.17 -11.36 13.92
C THR A 219 9.68 -11.39 14.28
N ILE A 220 9.22 -12.49 14.88
CA ILE A 220 7.84 -12.62 15.35
C ILE A 220 7.53 -11.56 16.41
N GLU A 221 8.47 -11.28 17.30
CA GLU A 221 8.32 -10.28 18.36
C GLU A 221 8.19 -8.86 17.79
N GLN A 222 8.90 -8.54 16.70
CA GLN A 222 8.74 -7.27 15.99
C GLN A 222 7.33 -7.13 15.41
N ILE A 223 6.76 -8.22 14.87
CA ILE A 223 5.39 -8.23 14.35
C ILE A 223 4.38 -8.06 15.47
N GLU A 224 4.48 -8.85 16.53
CA GLU A 224 3.57 -8.81 17.69
C GLU A 224 3.51 -7.43 18.32
N LYS A 225 4.66 -6.75 18.45
CA LYS A 225 4.74 -5.41 19.04
C LYS A 225 3.96 -4.34 18.26
N VAL A 226 3.79 -4.51 16.96
CA VAL A 226 3.13 -3.52 16.10
C VAL A 226 1.61 -3.75 16.00
N ILE A 227 1.16 -4.99 16.25
CA ILE A 227 -0.25 -5.39 16.19
C ILE A 227 -1.06 -4.71 17.32
N ASN A 228 -2.23 -4.19 16.97
CA ASN A 228 -3.23 -3.72 17.92
C ASN A 228 -4.66 -4.03 17.42
N ALA A 229 -5.69 -3.58 18.15
CA ALA A 229 -7.09 -3.85 17.82
C ALA A 229 -7.53 -3.34 16.42
N ASN A 230 -6.84 -2.33 15.88
CA ASN A 230 -7.10 -1.76 14.56
C ASN A 230 -6.31 -2.45 13.44
N THR A 231 -5.35 -3.33 13.75
CA THR A 231 -4.61 -4.08 12.73
C THR A 231 -5.53 -5.10 12.04
N LYS A 232 -5.70 -4.96 10.73
CA LYS A 232 -6.56 -5.85 9.91
C LYS A 232 -5.82 -6.58 8.79
N MET A 233 -4.60 -6.15 8.46
CA MET A 233 -3.82 -6.77 7.39
C MET A 233 -2.31 -6.65 7.66
N ILE A 234 -1.57 -7.69 7.29
CA ILE A 234 -0.11 -7.71 7.24
C ILE A 234 0.28 -8.09 5.82
N VAL A 235 1.15 -7.31 5.19
CA VAL A 235 1.66 -7.62 3.84
C VAL A 235 2.96 -8.38 3.95
N LEU A 236 2.97 -9.61 3.41
CA LEU A 236 4.16 -10.45 3.27
C LEU A 236 4.50 -10.60 1.78
N ASN A 237 5.75 -10.33 1.41
CA ASN A 237 6.24 -10.52 0.05
C ASN A 237 7.54 -11.31 0.06
N TYR A 238 7.48 -12.58 -0.37
CA TYR A 238 8.64 -13.45 -0.52
C TYR A 238 8.53 -14.25 -1.82
N PRO A 239 9.54 -14.25 -2.72
CA PRO A 239 10.75 -13.41 -2.70
C PRO A 239 10.44 -11.90 -2.68
N ASN A 240 11.29 -11.11 -2.01
CA ASN A 240 10.97 -9.71 -1.72
C ASN A 240 11.47 -8.74 -2.80
N ASN A 241 10.65 -7.75 -3.13
CA ASN A 241 11.08 -6.56 -3.84
C ASN A 241 11.12 -5.39 -2.84
N PRO A 242 12.30 -4.79 -2.56
CA PRO A 242 13.49 -4.73 -3.41
C PRO A 242 14.69 -5.60 -2.99
N THR A 243 14.60 -6.41 -1.95
CA THR A 243 15.80 -7.01 -1.33
C THR A 243 16.32 -8.27 -2.01
N GLY A 244 15.51 -8.90 -2.88
CA GLY A 244 15.81 -10.22 -3.47
C GLY A 244 15.54 -11.35 -2.50
#